data_AF-A0A0N0D9W3-F1
#
_entry.id   AF-A0A0N0D9W3-F1
#
_cell.length_a   1.000
_cell.length_b   1.000
_cell.length_c   1.000
_cell.angle_alpha   90.00
_cell.angle_beta   90.00
_cell.angle_gamma   90.00
#
_symmetry.space_group_name_H-M   'P 1'
#
loop_
_entity.id
_entity.type
_entity.pdbx_description
1 polymer ?
#
loop_
_entity_poly.entity_id
_entity_poly.type
_entity_poly.pdbx_seq_one_letter_code
_entity_poly.pdbx_strand_id
1 'polypeptide(L)'
;MATVPIYQFVKDKLMAHGVERTVDGQLTLNDQKLFALFVKLERAARDNRFDPVQSAALDIENYLISIGKRQLMAFVYLYLRFSDFTPKRTNADEYLESGWVRKSQDFLRQVSDEEMLIGLWAKVKYEQEGEKFLRVVYSVN
;
A
#
# COMPACT_ATOMS: atom_id res chain seq x y z
N MET A 1 6.33 24.55 6.13
CA MET A 1 5.89 23.31 6.78
C MET A 1 7.13 22.47 7.04
N ALA A 2 7.39 22.04 8.27
CA ALA A 2 8.56 21.21 8.57
C ALA A 2 8.42 19.87 7.83
N THR A 3 9.36 19.56 6.95
CA THR A 3 9.43 18.26 6.26
C THR A 3 9.70 17.19 7.30
N VAL A 4 8.68 16.39 7.61
CA VAL A 4 8.84 15.18 8.43
C VAL A 4 9.88 14.28 7.75
N PRO A 5 10.94 13.83 8.45
CA PRO A 5 11.92 12.92 7.88
C PRO A 5 11.24 11.68 7.31
N ILE A 6 11.65 11.21 6.14
CA ILE A 6 11.01 10.08 5.44
C ILE A 6 10.86 8.84 6.33
N TYR A 7 11.84 8.58 7.19
CA TYR A 7 11.81 7.48 8.15
C TYR A 7 10.67 7.63 9.16
N GLN A 8 10.47 8.83 9.69
CA GLN A 8 9.38 9.10 10.63
C GLN A 8 8.03 8.99 9.92
N PHE A 9 7.92 9.54 8.71
CA PHE A 9 6.71 9.40 7.89
C PHE A 9 6.34 7.92 7.64
N VAL A 10 7.32 7.10 7.24
CA VAL A 10 7.12 5.67 6.99
C VAL A 10 6.67 4.96 8.26
N LYS A 11 7.31 5.25 9.40
CA LYS A 11 6.94 4.69 10.70
C LYS A 11 5.50 5.06 11.09
N ASP A 12 5.15 6.35 11.04
CA ASP A 12 3.82 6.84 11.41
C ASP A 12 2.73 6.22 10.52
N LYS A 13 3.00 6.12 9.21
CA LYS A 13 2.08 5.53 8.25
C LYS A 13 1.90 4.03 8.49
N LEU A 14 2.96 3.28 8.77
CA LEU A 14 2.85 1.87 9.15
C LEU A 14 2.03 1.69 10.43
N MET A 15 2.28 2.51 11.46
CA MET A 15 1.52 2.49 12.71
C MET A 15 0.04 2.79 12.48
N ALA A 16 -0.30 3.76 11.63
CA ALA A 16 -1.68 4.05 11.25
C ALA A 16 -2.39 2.85 10.59
N HIS A 17 -1.65 1.94 9.96
CA HIS A 17 -2.17 0.68 9.40
C HIS A 17 -2.16 -0.49 10.39
N GLY A 18 -1.80 -0.25 11.66
CA GLY A 18 -1.94 -1.21 12.75
C GLY A 18 -0.83 -2.25 12.83
N VAL A 19 0.35 -2.00 12.27
CA VAL A 19 1.49 -2.95 12.38
C VAL A 19 1.87 -3.26 13.82
N GLU A 20 1.63 -2.33 14.75
CA GLU A 20 1.96 -2.50 16.17
C GLU A 20 1.01 -3.45 16.93
N ARG A 21 -0.14 -3.79 16.33
CA ARG A 21 -1.23 -4.54 16.98
C ARG A 21 -0.95 -6.04 17.09
N THR A 22 0.11 -6.54 16.47
CA THR A 22 0.48 -7.96 16.45
C THR A 22 1.99 -8.10 16.57
N VAL A 23 2.46 -9.21 17.16
CA VAL A 23 3.91 -9.50 17.29
C VAL A 23 4.58 -9.57 15.93
N ASP A 24 3.94 -10.26 14.97
CA ASP A 24 4.44 -10.37 13.60
C ASP A 24 4.44 -9.02 12.88
N GLY A 25 3.43 -8.17 13.10
CA GLY A 25 3.39 -6.83 12.54
C GLY A 25 4.52 -5.93 13.06
N GLN A 26 4.91 -6.06 14.33
CA GLN A 26 6.03 -5.28 14.87
C GLN A 26 7.36 -5.55 14.16
N LEU A 27 7.51 -6.70 13.49
CA LEU A 27 8.67 -6.97 12.64
C LEU A 27 8.83 -5.93 11.53
N THR A 28 7.75 -5.35 11.00
CA THR A 28 7.85 -4.30 9.99
C THR A 28 8.50 -3.01 10.50
N LEU A 29 8.53 -2.82 11.82
CA LEU A 29 9.16 -1.67 12.49
C LEU A 29 10.55 -1.99 13.04
N ASN A 30 10.71 -3.20 13.60
CA ASN A 30 11.91 -3.58 14.34
C ASN A 30 12.98 -4.21 13.46
N ASP A 31 12.60 -4.85 12.35
CA ASP A 31 13.56 -5.39 11.41
C ASP A 31 14.12 -4.26 10.52
N GLN A 32 15.40 -3.96 10.70
CA GLN A 32 16.07 -2.85 10.01
C GLN A 32 16.03 -3.02 8.49
N LYS A 33 16.13 -4.25 7.98
CA LYS A 33 16.15 -4.51 6.54
C LYS A 33 14.75 -4.35 5.97
N LEU A 34 13.74 -4.90 6.62
CA LEU A 34 12.33 -4.73 6.22
C LEU A 34 11.93 -3.27 6.23
N PHE A 35 12.27 -2.55 7.30
CA PHE A 35 11.96 -1.12 7.42
C PHE A 35 12.65 -0.29 6.33
N ALA A 36 13.92 -0.58 6.00
CA ALA A 36 14.61 0.05 4.88
C ALA A 36 13.94 -0.21 3.53
N LEU A 37 13.39 -1.41 3.32
CA LEU A 37 12.62 -1.73 2.12
C LEU A 37 11.30 -0.94 2.04
N PHE A 38 10.60 -0.73 3.16
CA PHE A 38 9.44 0.17 3.22
C PHE A 38 9.81 1.63 2.91
N VAL A 39 10.99 2.09 3.36
CA VAL A 39 11.50 3.42 2.98
C VAL A 39 11.79 3.49 1.48
N LYS A 40 12.36 2.44 0.88
CA LYS A 40 12.56 2.35 -0.58
C LYS A 40 11.22 2.39 -1.33
N LEU A 41 10.22 1.68 -0.84
CA LEU A 41 8.86 1.69 -1.39
C LEU A 41 8.24 3.09 -1.36
N GLU A 42 8.36 3.80 -0.24
CA GLU A 42 7.86 5.17 -0.10
C GLU A 42 8.56 6.15 -1.05
N ARG A 43 9.87 5.99 -1.26
CA ARG A 43 10.61 6.79 -2.26
C ARG A 43 10.08 6.51 -3.66
N ALA A 44 9.95 5.24 -4.04
CA ALA A 44 9.41 4.84 -5.32
C ALA A 44 7.99 5.37 -5.56
N ALA A 45 7.15 5.35 -4.51
CA ALA A 45 5.81 5.90 -4.55
C ALA A 45 5.82 7.42 -4.80
N ARG A 46 6.71 8.18 -4.14
CA ARG A 46 6.85 9.64 -4.33
C ARG A 46 7.41 10.03 -5.70
N ASP A 47 8.21 9.15 -6.30
CA ASP A 47 8.75 9.35 -7.65
C ASP A 47 7.68 9.15 -8.75
N ASN A 48 6.44 8.76 -8.37
CA ASN A 48 5.28 8.65 -9.27
C ASN A 48 5.51 7.74 -10.48
N ARG A 49 6.21 6.62 -10.25
CA ARG A 49 6.46 5.59 -11.26
C ARG A 49 6.03 4.23 -10.75
N PHE A 50 5.27 3.51 -11.56
CA PHE A 50 4.77 2.20 -11.20
C PHE A 50 5.86 1.12 -11.11
N ASP A 51 6.80 1.05 -12.07
CA ASP A 51 7.82 -0.01 -12.08
C ASP A 51 8.70 -0.02 -10.80
N PRO A 52 9.21 1.13 -10.31
CA PRO A 52 9.95 1.18 -9.06
C PRO A 52 9.13 0.73 -7.85
N VAL A 53 7.82 1.03 -7.82
CA VAL A 53 6.92 0.59 -6.75
C VAL A 53 6.76 -0.93 -6.78
N GLN A 54 6.52 -1.50 -7.96
CA GLN A 54 6.39 -2.95 -8.12
C GLN A 54 7.70 -3.67 -7.76
N SER A 55 8.85 -3.14 -8.18
CA SER A 55 10.16 -3.68 -7.83
C SER A 55 10.42 -3.62 -6.32
N ALA A 56 10.10 -2.52 -5.65
CA ALA A 56 10.24 -2.40 -4.20
C ALA A 56 9.30 -3.37 -3.45
N ALA A 57 8.06 -3.56 -3.93
CA ALA A 57 7.14 -4.53 -3.36
C ALA A 57 7.64 -5.97 -3.53
N LEU A 58 8.23 -6.31 -4.67
CA LEU A 58 8.84 -7.63 -4.91
C LEU A 58 10.05 -7.86 -4.00
N ASP A 59 10.89 -6.85 -3.79
CA ASP A 59 12.02 -6.95 -2.85
C ASP A 59 11.54 -7.23 -1.41
N ILE A 60 10.45 -6.58 -0.99
CA ILE A 60 9.80 -6.85 0.30
C ILE A 60 9.26 -8.27 0.35
N GLU A 61 8.54 -8.72 -0.67
CA GLU A 61 7.98 -10.08 -0.71
C GLU A 61 9.07 -11.14 -0.62
N ASN A 62 10.14 -11.00 -1.41
CA ASN A 62 11.29 -11.91 -1.39
C ASN A 62 11.93 -11.97 0.00
N TYR A 63 12.09 -10.82 0.65
CA TYR A 63 12.62 -10.77 2.00
C TYR A 63 11.69 -11.43 3.02
N LEU A 64 10.40 -11.15 2.96
CA LEU A 64 9.40 -11.75 3.84
C LEU A 64 9.29 -13.28 3.66
N ILE A 65 9.41 -13.77 2.42
CA ILE A 65 9.51 -15.21 2.14
C ILE A 65 10.76 -15.80 2.81
N SER A 66 11.91 -15.13 2.72
CA SER A 66 13.16 -15.61 3.30
C SER A 66 13.12 -15.77 4.83
N ILE A 67 12.28 -15.00 5.52
CA ILE A 67 12.08 -15.09 6.97
C ILE A 67 10.80 -15.86 7.36
N GLY A 68 10.10 -16.48 6.40
CA GLY A 68 8.88 -17.25 6.64
C GLY A 68 7.66 -16.41 7.05
N LYS A 69 7.64 -15.12 6.71
CA LYS A 69 6.60 -14.15 7.09
C LYS A 69 5.90 -13.51 5.90
N ARG A 70 5.67 -14.26 4.81
CA ARG A 70 5.02 -13.77 3.58
C ARG A 70 3.69 -13.07 3.84
N GLN A 71 2.94 -13.48 4.87
CA GLN A 71 1.68 -12.85 5.29
C GLN A 71 1.82 -11.35 5.63
N LEU A 72 3.01 -10.86 5.96
CA LEU A 72 3.22 -9.42 6.21
C LEU A 72 3.11 -8.57 4.94
N MET A 73 3.02 -9.17 3.75
CA MET A 73 2.70 -8.45 2.51
C MET A 73 1.36 -7.72 2.57
N ALA A 74 0.44 -8.14 3.45
CA ALA A 74 -0.78 -7.38 3.71
C ALA A 74 -0.50 -5.92 4.07
N PHE A 75 0.55 -5.64 4.85
CA PHE A 75 0.90 -4.28 5.24
C PHE A 75 1.45 -3.47 4.07
N VAL A 76 2.13 -4.09 3.10
CA VAL A 76 2.56 -3.42 1.86
C VAL A 76 1.34 -2.95 1.06
N TYR A 77 0.36 -3.83 0.89
CA TYR A 77 -0.85 -3.49 0.15
C TYR A 77 -1.68 -2.42 0.88
N LEU A 78 -1.81 -2.51 2.20
CA LEU A 78 -2.44 -1.46 3.02
C LEU A 78 -1.72 -0.13 2.90
N TYR A 79 -0.38 -0.14 2.98
CA TYR A 79 0.48 1.04 2.91
C TYR A 79 0.31 1.82 1.60
N LEU A 80 0.19 1.11 0.48
CA LEU A 80 -0.03 1.72 -0.83
C LEU A 80 -1.50 2.07 -1.07
N ARG A 81 -2.43 1.22 -0.62
CA ARG A 81 -3.87 1.42 -0.79
C ARG A 81 -4.39 2.61 -0.02
N PHE A 82 -3.87 2.94 1.15
CA PHE A 82 -4.33 4.09 1.93
C PHE A 82 -3.42 5.31 1.73
N SER A 83 -3.02 5.54 0.48
CA SER A 83 -2.32 6.74 0.04
C SER A 83 -3.26 7.68 -0.71
N ASP A 84 -2.81 8.91 -0.96
CA ASP A 84 -3.49 9.92 -1.78
C ASP A 84 -3.80 9.44 -3.21
N PHE A 85 -3.21 8.32 -3.62
CA PHE A 85 -3.40 7.68 -4.91
C PHE A 85 -4.70 6.89 -5.01
N THR A 86 -5.46 6.75 -3.92
CA THR A 86 -6.74 6.07 -3.94
C THR A 86 -7.90 7.05 -3.87
N PRO A 87 -9.00 6.76 -4.59
CA PRO A 87 -10.13 7.66 -4.63
C PRO A 87 -10.79 7.73 -3.25
N LYS A 88 -11.06 8.95 -2.80
CA LYS A 88 -11.90 9.21 -1.62
C LYS A 88 -13.31 8.69 -1.85
N ARG A 89 -13.80 8.83 -3.08
CA ARG A 89 -15.15 8.40 -3.48
C ARG A 89 -15.11 7.83 -4.89
N THR A 90 -15.76 6.68 -5.07
CA THR A 90 -16.16 6.22 -6.41
C THR A 90 -17.63 6.61 -6.58
N ASN A 91 -17.92 7.38 -7.63
CA ASN A 91 -19.28 7.82 -7.94
C ASN A 91 -20.07 6.69 -8.62
N ALA A 92 -21.39 6.81 -8.61
CA ALA A 92 -22.25 5.85 -9.30
C ALA A 92 -21.97 5.85 -10.81
N ASP A 93 -22.11 4.68 -11.42
CA ASP A 93 -21.97 4.52 -12.86
C ASP A 93 -23.02 5.38 -13.59
N GLU A 94 -22.55 6.21 -14.53
CA GLU A 94 -23.41 7.02 -15.39
C GLU A 94 -23.57 6.31 -16.73
N TYR A 95 -24.79 5.91 -17.06
CA TYR A 95 -25.11 5.27 -18.33
C TYR A 95 -25.42 6.35 -19.37
N LEU A 96 -24.60 6.39 -20.42
CA LEU A 96 -24.71 7.37 -21.50
C LEU A 96 -25.65 6.84 -22.59
N GLU A 97 -26.31 7.76 -23.31
CA GLU A 97 -27.23 7.43 -24.42
C GLU A 97 -26.57 6.60 -25.53
N SER A 98 -25.25 6.69 -25.66
CA SER A 98 -24.43 5.91 -26.59
C SER A 98 -24.23 4.45 -26.18
N GLY A 99 -24.77 4.01 -25.04
CA GLY A 99 -24.57 2.67 -24.48
C GLY A 99 -23.27 2.51 -23.69
N TRP A 100 -22.46 3.56 -23.59
CA TRP A 100 -21.23 3.57 -22.79
C TRP A 100 -21.53 3.83 -21.31
N VAL A 101 -20.68 3.32 -20.42
CA VAL A 101 -20.74 3.60 -18.99
C VAL A 101 -19.57 4.49 -18.61
N ARG A 102 -19.86 5.67 -18.04
CA ARG A 102 -18.85 6.53 -17.44
C ARG A 102 -18.67 6.16 -15.97
N LYS A 103 -17.41 5.91 -15.60
CA LYS A 103 -16.97 5.72 -14.21
C LYS A 103 -16.23 6.97 -13.76
N SER A 104 -16.66 7.54 -12.64
CA SER A 104 -16.08 8.78 -12.10
C SER A 104 -15.58 8.57 -10.66
N GLN A 105 -14.45 9.17 -10.33
CA GLN A 105 -13.80 9.03 -9.03
C GLN A 105 -13.33 10.38 -8.51
N ASP A 106 -13.57 10.65 -7.22
CA ASP A 106 -13.12 11.85 -6.54
C ASP A 106 -11.86 11.53 -5.73
N PHE A 107 -10.78 12.26 -6.01
CA PHE A 107 -9.51 12.15 -5.30
C PHE A 107 -9.31 13.35 -4.35
N LEU A 108 -8.45 13.18 -3.34
CA LEU A 108 -8.12 14.26 -2.39
C LEU A 108 -7.30 15.39 -3.03
N ARG A 109 -6.64 15.09 -4.14
CA ARG A 109 -5.86 16.01 -4.96
C ARG A 109 -5.89 15.55 -6.42
N GLN A 110 -5.29 16.31 -7.32
CA GLN A 110 -5.01 15.83 -8.66
C GLN A 110 -4.04 14.64 -8.60
N VAL A 111 -4.36 13.57 -9.31
CA VAL A 111 -3.61 12.30 -9.35
C VAL A 111 -3.24 12.01 -10.80
N SER A 112 -2.00 11.58 -11.05
CA SER A 112 -1.55 11.15 -12.38
C SER A 112 -2.01 9.73 -12.72
N ASP A 113 -1.94 9.35 -13.99
CA ASP A 113 -2.27 7.99 -14.41
C ASP A 113 -1.39 6.93 -13.73
N GLU A 114 -0.11 7.24 -13.50
CA GLU A 114 0.85 6.39 -12.78
C GLU A 114 0.48 6.24 -11.30
N GLU A 115 0.13 7.34 -10.63
CA GLU A 115 -0.31 7.31 -9.24
C GLU A 115 -1.61 6.48 -9.12
N MET A 116 -2.57 6.70 -10.03
CA MET A 116 -3.80 5.92 -10.09
C MET A 116 -3.53 4.43 -10.32
N LEU A 117 -2.57 4.09 -11.19
CA LEU A 117 -2.15 2.72 -11.45
C LEU A 117 -1.57 2.06 -10.20
N ILE A 118 -0.73 2.77 -9.43
CA ILE A 118 -0.21 2.29 -8.14
C ILE A 118 -1.38 1.99 -7.18
N GLY A 119 -2.34 2.91 -7.05
CA GLY A 119 -3.49 2.75 -6.18
C GLY A 119 -4.39 1.57 -6.58
N LEU A 120 -4.68 1.42 -7.86
CA LEU A 120 -5.47 0.31 -8.41
C LEU A 120 -4.78 -1.03 -8.21
N TRP A 121 -3.48 -1.11 -8.49
CA TRP A 121 -2.69 -2.31 -8.27
C TRP A 121 -2.70 -2.74 -6.80
N ALA A 122 -2.47 -1.80 -5.88
CA ALA A 122 -2.49 -2.06 -4.45
C ALA A 122 -3.87 -2.57 -3.98
N LYS A 123 -4.96 -1.98 -4.49
CA LYS A 123 -6.32 -2.43 -4.23
C LYS A 123 -6.53 -3.88 -4.68
N VAL A 124 -6.21 -4.19 -5.93
CA VAL A 124 -6.38 -5.54 -6.49
C VAL A 124 -5.58 -6.56 -5.69
N LYS A 125 -4.33 -6.26 -5.34
CA LYS A 125 -3.48 -7.15 -4.54
C LYS A 125 -4.04 -7.37 -3.12
N TYR A 126 -4.54 -6.31 -2.50
CA TYR A 126 -5.18 -6.43 -1.20
C TYR A 126 -6.42 -7.34 -1.25
N GLU A 127 -7.28 -7.17 -2.25
CA GLU A 127 -8.49 -7.97 -2.43
C GLU A 127 -8.19 -9.45 -2.77
N GLN A 128 -7.12 -9.71 -3.53
CA GLN A 128 -6.71 -11.07 -3.90
C GLN A 128 -6.10 -11.87 -2.74
N GLU A 129 -5.18 -11.24 -2.00
CA GLU A 129 -4.32 -11.92 -1.02
C GLU A 129 -4.30 -11.22 0.34
N GLY A 130 -4.32 -9.88 0.36
CA GLY A 130 -4.15 -9.07 1.57
C GLY A 130 -5.15 -9.39 2.69
N GLU A 131 -6.43 -9.60 2.38
CA GLU A 131 -7.43 -9.96 3.40
C GLU A 131 -7.13 -11.31 4.07
N LYS A 132 -6.71 -12.31 3.29
CA LYS A 132 -6.36 -13.64 3.81
C LYS A 132 -5.12 -13.55 4.69
N PHE A 133 -4.13 -12.78 4.24
CA PHE A 133 -2.91 -12.53 4.99
C PHE A 133 -3.16 -11.80 6.31
N LEU A 134 -4.01 -10.77 6.33
CA LEU A 134 -4.40 -10.12 7.59
C LEU A 134 -5.06 -11.10 8.56
N ARG A 135 -5.96 -11.97 8.09
CA ARG A 135 -6.56 -12.99 8.97
C ARG A 135 -5.49 -13.87 9.62
N VAL A 136 -4.47 -14.28 8.87
CA VAL A 136 -3.33 -15.04 9.42
C VAL A 136 -2.58 -14.20 10.46
N VAL A 137 -2.21 -12.95 10.13
CA VAL A 137 -1.48 -12.05 11.03
C VAL A 137 -2.22 -11.83 12.36
N TYR A 138 -3.55 -11.64 12.31
CA TYR A 138 -4.38 -11.39 13.48
C TYR A 138 -4.89 -12.66 14.18
N SER A 139 -4.70 -13.85 13.59
CA SER A 139 -5.10 -15.13 14.21
C SER A 139 -4.11 -15.63 15.27
N VAL A 140 -2.90 -15.07 15.32
CA VAL A 140 -1.82 -15.46 16.24
C VAL A 140 -1.80 -14.57 17.50
N ASN A 141 -2.95 -14.00 17.86
CA ASN A 141 -3.11 -13.19 19.07
C ASN A 141 -3.43 -14.05 20.29
#